data_AF-A0A7C5FPQ2-F1
#
_entry.id   AF-A0A7C5FPQ2-F1
#
_cell.length_a   1.000
_cell.length_b   1.000
_cell.length_c   1.000
_cell.angle_alpha   90.00
_cell.angle_beta   90.00
_cell.angle_gamma   90.00
#
_symmetry.space_group_name_H-M   'P 1'
#
loop_
_entity.id
_entity.type
_entity.pdbx_description
1 polymer ?
#
loop_
_entity_poly.entity_id
_entity_poly.type
_entity_poly.pdbx_seq_one_letter_code
_entity_poly.pdbx_strand_id
1 'polypeptide(L)'
;MELLHSLANVFIQTVIDVVPIATIIFGFQLLVIRKPIPHLKTVLFGFFYVLIGLTFFLEGLELALFPMGKLMAAQLTDPAFIFEGLASIPDVIRWQDYMWVYIFAAAIGFSTTIAEPSLIA
;
A
#
# COMPACT_ATOMS: atom_id res chain seq x y z
N MET A 1 -5.15 -19.74 14.74
CA MET A 1 -4.03 -19.19 15.54
C MET A 1 -3.12 -18.31 14.68
N GLU A 2 -2.72 -18.75 13.48
CA GLU A 2 -1.84 -17.95 12.60
C GLU A 2 -2.42 -16.60 12.17
N LEU A 3 -3.69 -16.54 11.77
CA LEU A 3 -4.36 -15.27 11.43
C LEU A 3 -4.34 -14.25 12.57
N LEU A 4 -4.52 -14.71 13.81
CA LEU A 4 -4.52 -13.81 14.97
C LEU A 4 -3.10 -13.27 15.25
N HIS A 5 -2.07 -14.08 15.01
CA HIS A 5 -0.68 -13.63 15.08
C HIS A 5 -0.31 -12.66 13.96
N SER A 6 -0.77 -12.92 12.72
CA SER A 6 -0.59 -11.99 11.59
C SER A 6 -1.20 -10.63 11.93
N LEU A 7 -2.47 -10.64 12.32
CA LEU A 7 -3.22 -9.41 12.60
C LEU A 7 -2.62 -8.63 13.78
N ALA A 8 -2.11 -9.32 14.80
CA ALA A 8 -1.39 -8.67 15.90
C ALA A 8 -0.06 -8.05 15.43
N ASN A 9 0.69 -8.73 14.56
CA ASN A 9 1.92 -8.20 13.99
C ASN A 9 1.64 -6.97 13.11
N VAL A 10 0.65 -7.05 12.21
CA VAL A 10 0.23 -5.93 11.36
C VAL A 10 -0.22 -4.75 12.21
N PHE A 11 -0.97 -4.99 13.30
CA PHE A 11 -1.36 -3.92 14.23
C PHE A 11 -0.15 -3.23 14.84
N ILE A 12 0.83 -4.00 15.35
CA ILE A 12 2.05 -3.44 15.95
C ILE A 12 2.84 -2.63 14.92
N GLN A 13 2.99 -3.14 13.70
CA GLN A 13 3.68 -2.41 12.62
C GLN A 13 2.94 -1.13 12.27
N THR A 14 1.61 -1.19 12.12
CA THR A 14 0.77 -0.01 11.85
C THR A 14 0.93 1.05 12.95
N VAL A 15 0.98 0.64 14.22
CA VAL A 15 1.26 1.57 15.33
C VAL A 15 2.64 2.20 15.17
N ILE A 16 3.69 1.41 14.89
CA ILE A 16 5.05 1.91 14.69
C ILE A 16 5.11 2.89 13.53
N ASP A 17 4.46 2.61 12.41
CA ASP A 17 4.43 3.47 11.22
C ASP A 17 3.70 4.80 11.47
N VAL A 18 2.66 4.76 12.30
CA VAL A 18 1.82 5.93 12.59
C VAL A 18 2.41 6.80 13.71
N VAL A 19 3.23 6.25 14.62
CA VAL A 19 3.87 6.98 15.72
C VAL A 19 4.71 8.18 15.25
N PRO A 20 5.57 8.09 14.22
CA PRO A 20 6.31 9.23 13.70
C PRO A 20 5.39 10.38 13.24
N ILE A 21 4.30 10.03 12.53
CA ILE A 21 3.32 11.00 12.04
C ILE A 21 2.63 11.69 13.22
N ALA A 22 2.16 10.91 14.18
CA ALA A 22 1.58 11.45 15.42
C ALA A 22 2.59 12.37 16.12
N THR A 23 3.82 11.90 16.31
CA THR A 23 4.88 12.65 17.01
C THR A 23 5.12 14.02 16.36
N ILE A 24 5.16 14.08 15.04
CA ILE A 24 5.28 15.34 14.31
C ILE A 24 4.06 16.23 14.58
N ILE A 25 2.84 15.71 14.44
CA ILE A 25 1.60 16.47 14.65
C ILE A 25 1.53 17.05 16.08
N PHE A 26 1.71 16.20 17.10
CA PHE A 26 1.69 16.61 18.50
C PHE A 26 2.85 17.57 18.82
N GLY A 27 4.04 17.30 18.26
CA GLY A 27 5.22 18.16 18.41
C GLY A 27 4.99 19.57 17.87
N PHE A 28 4.44 19.70 16.65
CA PHE A 28 4.10 20.99 16.08
C PHE A 28 2.99 21.70 16.86
N GLN A 29 1.94 21.00 17.29
CA GLN A 29 0.86 21.61 18.06
C GLN A 29 1.34 22.16 19.42
N LEU A 30 2.17 21.41 20.14
CA LEU A 30 2.60 21.77 21.49
C LEU A 30 3.82 22.69 21.51
N LEU A 31 4.84 22.43 20.68
CA LEU A 31 6.11 23.16 20.71
C LEU A 31 6.10 24.41 19.83
N VAL A 32 5.54 24.31 18.62
CA VAL A 32 5.57 25.39 17.62
C VAL A 32 4.35 26.30 17.75
N ILE A 33 3.15 25.71 17.70
CA ILE A 33 1.88 26.46 17.72
C ILE A 33 1.49 26.84 19.16
N ARG A 34 2.02 26.11 20.16
CA ARG A 34 1.77 26.31 21.61
C ARG A 34 0.28 26.33 21.95
N LYS A 35 -0.52 25.53 21.25
CA LYS A 35 -1.95 25.36 21.53
C LYS A 35 -2.22 23.96 22.07
N PRO A 36 -3.02 23.82 23.16
CA PRO A 36 -3.48 22.52 23.59
C PRO A 36 -4.41 21.92 22.56
N ILE A 37 -4.49 20.60 22.54
CA ILE A 37 -5.30 19.86 21.58
C ILE A 37 -6.76 19.90 22.03
N PRO A 38 -7.66 20.54 21.28
CA PRO A 38 -9.07 20.52 21.62
C PRO A 38 -9.62 19.10 21.51
N HIS A 39 -10.45 18.69 22.46
CA HIS A 39 -11.11 17.38 22.48
C HIS A 39 -10.16 16.17 22.40
N LEU A 40 -9.06 16.19 23.16
CA LEU A 40 -8.05 15.11 23.17
C LEU A 40 -8.63 13.69 23.28
N LYS A 41 -9.69 13.49 24.08
CA LYS A 41 -10.37 12.19 24.20
C LYS A 41 -10.92 11.72 22.85
N THR A 42 -11.64 12.59 22.14
CA THR A 42 -12.21 12.30 20.82
C THR A 42 -11.10 12.00 19.81
N VAL A 43 -10.00 12.77 19.85
CA VAL A 43 -8.83 12.54 18.98
C VAL A 43 -8.23 11.16 19.24
N LEU A 44 -7.98 10.79 20.50
CA LEU A 44 -7.41 9.49 20.87
C LEU A 44 -8.30 8.32 20.43
N PHE A 45 -9.61 8.43 20.64
CA PHE A 45 -10.55 7.39 20.17
C PHE A 45 -10.59 7.30 18.65
N GLY A 46 -10.63 8.44 17.95
CA GLY A 46 -10.56 8.48 16.49
C GLY A 46 -9.28 7.81 15.97
N PHE A 47 -8.15 8.11 16.59
CA PHE A 47 -6.86 7.52 16.26
C PHE A 47 -6.85 6.00 16.45
N PHE A 48 -7.43 5.52 17.55
CA PHE A 48 -7.58 4.09 17.82
C PHE A 48 -8.45 3.39 16.74
N TYR A 49 -9.58 3.99 16.35
CA TYR A 49 -10.39 3.45 15.26
C TYR A 49 -9.66 3.45 13.91
N VAL A 50 -8.85 4.47 13.62
CA VAL A 50 -8.00 4.51 12.43
C VAL A 50 -6.98 3.38 12.44
N LEU A 51 -6.30 3.12 13.57
CA LEU A 51 -5.34 2.02 13.69
C LEU A 51 -6.00 0.65 13.44
N ILE A 52 -7.19 0.42 13.99
CA ILE A 52 -7.95 -0.81 13.74
C ILE A 52 -8.32 -0.91 12.26
N GLY A 53 -8.86 0.16 11.68
CA GLY A 53 -9.26 0.22 10.27
C GLY A 53 -8.09 -0.05 9.32
N LEU A 54 -6.95 0.61 9.56
CA LEU A 54 -5.72 0.40 8.79
C LEU A 54 -5.20 -1.04 8.93
N THR A 55 -5.22 -1.60 10.14
CA THR A 55 -4.79 -2.99 10.37
C THR A 55 -5.61 -3.97 9.54
N PHE A 56 -6.95 -3.88 9.63
CA PHE A 56 -7.83 -4.76 8.86
C PHE A 56 -7.74 -4.51 7.35
N PHE A 57 -7.56 -3.25 6.94
CA PHE A 57 -7.36 -2.91 5.54
C PHE A 57 -6.08 -3.53 5.00
N LEU A 58 -4.94 -3.37 5.70
CA LEU A 58 -3.64 -3.90 5.28
C LEU A 58 -3.64 -5.44 5.24
N GLU A 59 -4.16 -6.10 6.27
CA GLU A 59 -4.32 -7.56 6.27
C GLU A 59 -5.23 -8.02 5.11
N GLY A 60 -6.34 -7.30 4.85
CA GLY A 60 -7.22 -7.58 3.72
C GLY A 60 -6.54 -7.42 2.36
N LEU A 61 -5.67 -6.42 2.19
CA LEU A 61 -4.85 -6.25 0.99
C LEU A 61 -3.89 -7.43 0.80
N GLU A 62 -3.22 -7.85 1.87
CA GLU A 62 -2.26 -8.94 1.84
C GLU A 62 -2.92 -10.29 1.51
N LEU A 63 -4.15 -10.50 1.94
CA LEU A 63 -4.91 -11.72 1.64
C LEU A 63 -5.51 -11.73 0.23
N ALA A 64 -5.87 -10.56 -0.32
CA ALA A 64 -6.64 -10.49 -1.57
C ALA A 64 -5.89 -9.80 -2.72
N LEU A 65 -5.62 -8.50 -2.60
CA LEU A 65 -5.11 -7.70 -3.71
C LEU A 65 -3.63 -7.96 -4.02
N PHE A 66 -2.79 -8.17 -3.00
CA PHE A 66 -1.36 -8.42 -3.23
C PHE A 66 -1.07 -9.77 -3.88
N PRO A 67 -1.68 -10.90 -3.49
CA PRO A 67 -1.47 -12.18 -4.17
C PRO A 67 -1.92 -12.11 -5.63
N MET A 68 -3.07 -11.49 -5.89
CA MET A 68 -3.56 -11.27 -7.26
C MET A 68 -2.57 -10.41 -8.08
N GLY A 69 -2.10 -9.29 -7.52
CA GLY A 69 -1.13 -8.43 -8.19
C GLY A 69 0.20 -9.13 -8.47
N LYS A 70 0.72 -9.93 -7.51
CA LYS A 70 1.95 -10.71 -7.68
C LYS A 70 1.82 -11.77 -8.77
N LEU A 71 0.68 -12.48 -8.82
CA LEU A 71 0.40 -13.47 -9.85
C LEU A 71 0.34 -12.82 -11.24
N MET A 72 -0.37 -11.70 -11.38
CA MET A 72 -0.44 -10.96 -12.64
C MET A 72 0.93 -10.44 -13.06
N ALA A 73 1.71 -9.85 -12.14
CA ALA A 73 3.06 -9.38 -12.42
C ALA A 73 3.98 -10.52 -12.87
N ALA A 74 3.89 -11.69 -12.23
CA ALA A 74 4.66 -12.87 -12.62
C ALA A 74 4.29 -13.35 -14.04
N GLN A 75 2.99 -13.41 -14.36
CA GLN A 75 2.51 -13.80 -15.69
C GLN A 75 2.95 -12.81 -16.78
N LEU A 76 2.87 -11.51 -16.51
CA LEU A 76 3.24 -10.47 -17.47
C LEU A 76 4.76 -10.35 -17.69
N THR A 77 5.56 -10.86 -16.74
CA THR A 77 7.03 -10.87 -16.81
C THR A 77 7.57 -12.21 -17.32
N ASP A 78 6.71 -13.22 -17.50
CA ASP A 78 7.12 -14.54 -17.96
C ASP A 78 7.68 -14.46 -19.39
N PRO A 79 8.91 -14.92 -19.66
CA PRO A 79 9.46 -14.99 -21.00
C PRO A 79 8.57 -15.76 -21.98
N ALA A 80 7.82 -16.76 -21.51
CA ALA A 80 6.88 -17.52 -22.34
C ALA A 80 5.71 -16.65 -22.83
N PHE A 81 5.27 -15.67 -22.03
CA PHE A 81 4.25 -14.70 -22.39
C PHE A 81 4.83 -13.57 -23.26
N ILE A 82 6.00 -13.04 -22.90
CA ILE A 82 6.64 -11.91 -23.60
C ILE A 82 7.06 -12.29 -25.03
N PHE A 83 7.59 -13.50 -25.21
CA PHE A 83 8.08 -13.99 -26.51
C PHE A 83 7.13 -15.01 -27.14
N GLU A 84 5.85 -15.01 -26.74
CA GLU A 84 4.84 -15.91 -27.29
C GLU A 84 4.80 -15.81 -28.82
N GLY A 85 4.97 -16.94 -29.51
CA GLY A 85 4.98 -17.01 -30.98
C GLY A 85 6.35 -16.84 -31.64
N LEU A 86 7.43 -16.58 -30.90
CA LEU A 86 8.80 -16.70 -31.42
C LEU A 86 9.34 -18.13 -31.27
N ALA A 87 10.01 -18.63 -32.31
CA ALA A 87 10.64 -19.96 -32.30
C ALA A 87 11.80 -20.10 -31.29
N SER A 88 12.34 -18.98 -30.80
CA SER A 88 13.46 -18.90 -29.85
C SER A 88 13.48 -17.54 -29.16
N ILE A 89 13.95 -17.50 -27.91
CA ILE A 89 14.17 -16.26 -27.17
C ILE A 89 15.23 -15.42 -27.90
N PRO A 90 14.97 -14.13 -28.22
CA PRO A 90 15.96 -13.27 -28.86
C PRO A 90 17.23 -13.08 -28.02
N ASP A 91 18.41 -13.06 -28.66
CA ASP A 91 19.69 -12.74 -27.99
C ASP A 91 19.75 -11.31 -27.44
N VAL A 92 18.88 -10.41 -27.92
CA VAL A 92 18.81 -9.02 -27.47
C VAL A 92 17.40 -8.72 -26.97
N ILE A 93 17.29 -8.54 -25.66
CA ILE A 93 16.07 -8.15 -24.97
C ILE A 93 15.96 -6.61 -24.98
N ARG A 94 14.83 -6.07 -25.41
CA ARG A 94 14.55 -4.63 -25.41
C ARG A 94 13.54 -4.28 -24.32
N TRP A 95 13.62 -3.06 -23.80
CA TRP A 95 12.63 -2.57 -22.83
C TRP A 95 11.20 -2.56 -23.40
N GLN A 96 11.06 -2.44 -24.73
CA GLN A 96 9.78 -2.47 -25.44
C GLN A 96 9.06 -3.82 -25.32
N ASP A 97 9.80 -4.91 -25.12
CA ASP A 97 9.22 -6.25 -24.97
C ASP A 97 8.39 -6.36 -23.67
N TYR A 98 8.71 -5.52 -22.67
CA TYR A 98 8.00 -5.43 -21.39
C TYR A 98 6.88 -4.38 -21.38
N MET A 99 6.40 -3.92 -22.55
CA MET A 99 5.36 -2.88 -22.63
C MET A 99 4.12 -3.21 -21.77
N TRP A 100 3.70 -4.47 -21.75
CA TRP A 100 2.57 -4.92 -20.95
C TRP A 100 2.79 -4.78 -19.43
N VAL A 101 4.02 -4.98 -18.95
CA VAL A 101 4.37 -4.75 -17.55
C VAL A 101 4.26 -3.27 -17.21
N TYR A 102 4.71 -2.38 -18.10
CA TYR A 102 4.58 -0.93 -17.88
C TYR A 102 3.12 -0.47 -17.87
N ILE A 103 2.29 -0.97 -18.79
CA ILE A 103 0.85 -0.66 -18.81
C ILE A 103 0.18 -1.14 -17.53
N PHE A 104 0.50 -2.36 -17.07
CA PHE A 104 -0.03 -2.90 -15.82
C PHE A 104 0.39 -2.06 -14.61
N ALA A 105 1.69 -1.73 -14.49
CA ALA A 105 2.19 -0.89 -13.41
C ALA A 105 1.53 0.50 -13.40
N ALA A 106 1.35 1.11 -14.58
CA ALA A 106 0.65 2.37 -14.73
C ALA A 106 -0.83 2.27 -14.31
N ALA A 107 -1.52 1.21 -14.71
CA ALA A 107 -2.93 0.99 -14.36
C ALA A 107 -3.14 0.77 -12.86
N ILE A 108 -2.28 -0.02 -12.20
CA ILE A 108 -2.35 -0.25 -10.75
C ILE A 108 -2.05 1.04 -9.98
N GLY A 109 -1.00 1.79 -10.36
CA GLY A 109 -0.69 3.07 -9.74
C GLY A 109 -1.78 4.12 -9.96
N PHE A 110 -2.41 4.14 -11.14
CA PHE A 110 -3.54 5.02 -11.41
C PHE A 110 -4.77 4.64 -10.57
N SER A 111 -5.02 3.35 -10.37
CA SER A 111 -6.10 2.87 -9.52
C SER A 111 -5.95 3.32 -8.06
N THR A 112 -4.73 3.36 -7.51
CA THR A 112 -4.50 3.85 -6.14
C THR A 112 -4.81 5.34 -6.02
N THR A 113 -4.45 6.13 -7.04
CA THR A 113 -4.77 7.56 -7.10
C THR A 113 -6.29 7.80 -7.19
N ILE A 114 -7.01 7.00 -7.98
CA ILE A 114 -8.47 7.10 -8.07
C ILE A 114 -9.13 6.69 -6.75
N ALA A 115 -8.58 5.71 -6.05
CA ALA A 115 -9.12 5.27 -4.76
C ALA A 115 -8.95 6.32 -3.66
N GLU A 116 -8.04 7.28 -3.81
CA GLU A 116 -7.80 8.34 -2.84
C GLU A 116 -8.66 9.59 -3.14
N PRO A 117 -9.69 9.90 -2.32
CA PRO A 117 -10.62 10.99 -2.63
C PRO A 117 -9.98 12.39 -2.64
N SER A 118 -8.85 12.57 -1.96
CA SER A 118 -8.10 13.84 -1.90
C SER A 118 -7.46 14.24 -3.23
N LEU A 119 -7.25 13.30 -4.16
CA LEU A 119 -6.58 13.55 -5.45
C LEU A 119 -7.56 13.77 -6.62
N ILE A 120 -8.85 13.47 -6.42
CA ILE A 120 -9.92 13.73 -7.40
C ILE A 120 -10.60 15.09 -7.12
N ALA A 121 -10.30 15.72 -5.98
CA ALA A 121 -10.89 16.99 -5.53
C ALA A 121 -10.29 18.23 -6.20
#